data_AF-A0A1J4JWI3-F1
#
_entry.id   AF-A0A1J4JWI3-F1
#
_cell.length_a   1.000
_cell.length_b   1.000
_cell.length_c   1.000
_cell.angle_alpha   90.00
_cell.angle_beta   90.00
_cell.angle_gamma   90.00
#
_symmetry.space_group_name_H-M   'P 1'
#
loop_
_entity.id
_entity.type
_entity.pdbx_description
1 polymer ?
#
loop_
_entity_poly.entity_id
_entity_poly.type
_entity_poly.pdbx_seq_one_letter_code
_entity_poly.pdbx_strand_id
1 'polypeptide(L)'
;MFFLFLIYYAIISEKVPFSMPKSMIPTSFAQHFVSTGQIRLIGFTRQIKDLKKKLTVLVNSKFMKIDVINDNPDIHHTFRANVDSLNISFSNDNQLEEAISKHFADNPVHFAVYVVRSETPLPNLNTNIIASGKNWLAIRFYDQNTNLENQINSDSTAYQIAIQVLDIFSDIFNHQLYFEPRVSILNSHDSISIYQSGEFDSASIVKESVLGVAQLNISISKIDPKIFKVLCSICSDTNCALSWIKRLPEYSQAQETRSLPVFLMPPVCSFQYASNDVAFAPIMMENSLKSIIRKSLFGFETKPQSEPFFNIIAQRNMAVYPTQRLVELLKKPVEEISELSQFNSVVIPQKVVETLDERYTNFTKVLQHLTLDVIEKGNDVAKEHWEQLNDTAQMILEAWSVVSDDVKRKRMCVGNLLDLTKSRLFITRPTFYLILSIFASLMLFHYSFKHMNPKVVVNTLLTEPSTIL
;
A
#
# COMPACT_ATOMS: atom_id res chain seq x y z
N MET A 1 54.91 -22.31 -1.20
CA MET A 1 54.08 -21.29 -1.90
C MET A 1 52.59 -21.63 -1.89
N PHE A 2 52.18 -22.86 -2.24
CA PHE A 2 50.77 -23.31 -2.20
C PHE A 2 50.10 -23.18 -0.83
N PHE A 3 50.85 -23.41 0.25
CA PHE A 3 50.37 -23.27 1.63
C PHE A 3 50.13 -21.81 2.06
N LEU A 4 50.97 -20.87 1.60
CA LEU A 4 50.76 -19.43 1.80
C LEU A 4 49.58 -18.93 0.95
N PHE A 5 49.35 -19.50 -0.24
CA PHE A 5 48.18 -19.21 -1.06
C PHE A 5 46.89 -19.72 -0.40
N LEU A 6 46.91 -20.91 0.22
CA LEU A 6 45.78 -21.46 0.98
C LEU A 6 45.49 -20.66 2.26
N ILE A 7 46.52 -20.20 2.98
CA ILE A 7 46.36 -19.33 4.15
C ILE A 7 45.84 -17.94 3.73
N TYR A 8 46.36 -17.37 2.63
CA TYR A 8 45.86 -16.12 2.05
C TYR A 8 44.42 -16.25 1.57
N TYR A 9 44.06 -17.39 0.93
CA TYR A 9 42.69 -17.68 0.51
C TYR A 9 41.76 -17.91 1.71
N ALA A 10 42.22 -18.58 2.77
CA ALA A 10 41.45 -18.77 4.00
C ALA A 10 41.23 -17.46 4.77
N ILE A 11 42.25 -16.59 4.85
CA ILE A 11 42.15 -15.27 5.48
C ILE A 11 41.26 -14.31 4.67
N ILE A 12 41.21 -14.47 3.34
CA ILE A 12 40.29 -13.70 2.47
C ILE A 12 38.87 -14.30 2.43
N SER A 13 38.74 -15.61 2.70
CA SER A 13 37.50 -16.38 2.62
C SER A 13 36.61 -16.29 3.87
N GLU A 14 37.02 -15.59 4.94
CA GLU A 14 36.11 -15.21 6.04
C GLU A 14 35.21 -14.01 5.69
N LYS A 15 35.07 -13.67 4.41
CA LYS A 15 33.97 -12.83 3.95
C LYS A 15 32.75 -13.71 3.75
N VAL A 16 32.04 -13.99 4.83
CA VAL A 16 30.68 -14.52 4.75
C VAL A 16 29.90 -13.56 3.84
N PRO A 17 29.32 -14.04 2.72
CA PRO A 17 28.54 -13.18 1.85
C PRO A 17 27.41 -12.57 2.67
N PHE A 18 27.29 -11.25 2.60
CA PHE A 18 26.26 -10.52 3.31
C PHE A 18 24.88 -11.05 2.91
N SER A 19 24.20 -11.73 3.81
CA SER A 19 22.80 -12.11 3.63
C SER A 19 21.92 -11.05 4.27
N MET A 20 20.97 -10.51 3.50
CA MET A 20 20.04 -9.52 4.02
C MET A 20 19.15 -10.14 5.12
N PRO A 21 18.97 -9.45 6.26
CA PRO A 21 17.96 -9.81 7.24
C PRO A 21 16.56 -9.86 6.61
N LYS A 22 15.70 -10.75 7.11
CA LYS A 22 14.32 -10.89 6.61
C LYS A 22 13.48 -9.62 6.81
N SER A 23 13.82 -8.80 7.81
CA SER A 23 13.19 -7.51 8.08
C SER A 23 13.43 -6.50 6.96
N MET A 24 14.52 -6.64 6.20
CA MET A 24 14.93 -5.75 5.11
C MET A 24 14.50 -6.29 3.74
N ILE A 25 13.54 -7.19 3.66
CA ILE A 25 12.98 -7.64 2.38
C ILE A 25 11.83 -6.70 2.02
N PRO A 26 11.73 -6.16 0.80
CA PRO A 26 10.66 -5.22 0.43
C PRO A 26 9.22 -5.66 0.79
N THR A 27 8.97 -6.98 0.82
CA THR A 27 7.67 -7.56 1.20
C THR A 27 7.34 -7.42 2.69
N SER A 28 8.31 -7.16 3.56
CA SER A 28 8.09 -6.91 5.00
C SER A 28 7.43 -5.55 5.27
N PHE A 29 7.41 -4.65 4.27
CA PHE A 29 6.80 -3.32 4.32
C PHE A 29 5.41 -3.24 3.70
N ALA A 30 4.88 -4.37 3.23
CA ALA A 30 3.54 -4.43 2.65
C ALA A 30 2.49 -3.96 3.67
N GLN A 31 1.62 -3.07 3.24
CA GLN A 31 0.58 -2.52 4.10
C GLN A 31 -0.64 -3.42 4.07
N HIS A 32 -1.02 -3.88 5.25
CA HIS A 32 -2.14 -4.79 5.41
C HIS A 32 -3.16 -4.24 6.40
N PHE A 33 -4.31 -3.86 5.88
CA PHE A 33 -5.46 -3.46 6.68
C PHE A 33 -6.36 -4.68 6.90
N VAL A 34 -6.84 -4.87 8.14
CA VAL A 34 -7.71 -5.99 8.49
C VAL A 34 -8.96 -5.48 9.18
N SER A 35 -10.13 -5.83 8.64
CA SER A 35 -11.41 -5.62 9.33
C SER A 35 -12.04 -6.95 9.69
N THR A 36 -12.48 -7.10 10.93
CA THR A 36 -13.15 -8.31 11.42
C THR A 36 -14.61 -8.01 11.72
N GLY A 37 -15.52 -8.76 11.09
CA GLY A 37 -16.96 -8.56 11.21
C GLY A 37 -17.73 -9.82 11.54
N GLN A 38 -19.05 -9.68 11.58
CA GLN A 38 -19.98 -10.74 11.92
C GLN A 38 -21.14 -10.83 10.93
N ILE A 39 -21.45 -12.04 10.49
CA ILE A 39 -22.69 -12.36 9.78
C ILE A 39 -23.65 -12.94 10.81
N ARG A 40 -24.70 -12.19 11.12
CA ARG A 40 -25.66 -12.50 12.19
C ARG A 40 -26.96 -13.01 11.59
N LEU A 41 -27.24 -14.30 11.77
CA LEU A 41 -28.42 -14.98 11.24
C LEU A 41 -29.61 -14.81 12.19
N ILE A 42 -30.73 -14.28 11.71
CA ILE A 42 -31.99 -14.11 12.46
C ILE A 42 -33.09 -14.97 11.82
N GLY A 43 -33.81 -15.74 12.63
CA GLY A 43 -34.93 -16.59 12.16
C GLY A 43 -34.53 -17.97 11.62
N PHE A 44 -33.26 -18.36 11.74
CA PHE A 44 -32.74 -19.66 11.31
C PHE A 44 -32.67 -20.62 12.51
N THR A 45 -33.76 -21.35 12.77
CA THR A 45 -33.88 -22.22 13.96
C THR A 45 -33.48 -23.68 13.72
N ARG A 46 -33.64 -24.20 12.50
CA ARG A 46 -33.33 -25.60 12.16
C ARG A 46 -31.90 -25.74 11.64
N GLN A 47 -31.19 -26.78 12.07
CA GLN A 47 -29.83 -27.15 11.61
C GLN A 47 -28.79 -26.01 11.67
N ILE A 48 -28.97 -25.05 12.58
CA ILE A 48 -28.15 -23.83 12.65
C ILE A 48 -26.66 -24.11 12.82
N LYS A 49 -26.28 -25.17 13.54
CA LYS A 49 -24.87 -25.55 13.73
C LYS A 49 -24.18 -25.92 12.40
N ASP A 50 -24.86 -26.68 11.56
CA ASP A 50 -24.34 -27.11 10.26
C ASP A 50 -24.30 -25.94 9.27
N LEU A 51 -25.37 -25.14 9.24
CA LEU A 51 -25.44 -23.90 8.47
C LEU A 51 -24.30 -22.93 8.83
N LYS A 52 -24.06 -22.66 10.12
CA LYS A 52 -22.96 -21.81 10.60
C LYS A 52 -21.61 -22.32 10.11
N LYS A 53 -21.34 -23.63 10.26
CA LYS A 53 -20.07 -24.24 9.84
C LYS A 53 -19.84 -24.09 8.34
N LYS A 54 -20.84 -24.46 7.53
CA LYS A 54 -20.77 -24.39 6.06
C LYS A 54 -20.62 -22.95 5.57
N LEU A 55 -21.42 -22.03 6.11
CA LEU A 55 -21.35 -20.61 5.75
C LEU A 55 -19.99 -20.00 6.12
N THR A 56 -19.44 -20.34 7.29
CA THR A 56 -18.10 -19.87 7.71
C THR A 56 -17.03 -20.33 6.71
N VAL A 57 -17.07 -21.58 6.26
CA VAL A 57 -16.13 -22.10 5.25
C VAL A 57 -16.29 -21.38 3.92
N LEU A 58 -17.54 -21.17 3.45
CA LEU A 58 -17.81 -20.50 2.18
C LEU A 58 -17.35 -19.04 2.19
N VAL A 59 -17.64 -18.30 3.26
CA VAL A 59 -17.25 -16.89 3.39
C VAL A 59 -15.74 -16.75 3.53
N ASN A 60 -15.08 -17.61 4.31
CA ASN A 60 -13.63 -17.54 4.51
C ASN A 60 -12.84 -18.07 3.30
N SER A 61 -13.35 -19.05 2.56
CA SER A 61 -12.71 -19.51 1.32
C SER A 61 -12.64 -18.43 0.25
N LYS A 62 -13.49 -17.40 0.34
CA LYS A 62 -13.53 -16.24 -0.53
C LYS A 62 -13.20 -14.93 0.21
N PHE A 63 -12.28 -14.96 1.18
CA PHE A 63 -11.77 -13.72 1.78
C PHE A 63 -11.41 -12.74 0.66
N MET A 64 -12.09 -11.60 0.62
CA MET A 64 -11.85 -10.57 -0.38
C MET A 64 -10.61 -9.79 0.06
N LYS A 65 -9.47 -10.12 -0.56
CA LYS A 65 -8.31 -9.26 -0.62
C LYS A 65 -8.55 -8.27 -1.74
N ILE A 66 -8.56 -6.97 -1.41
CA ILE A 66 -8.72 -5.91 -2.41
C ILE A 66 -7.55 -4.95 -2.31
N ASP A 67 -7.04 -4.58 -3.48
CA ASP A 67 -6.01 -3.55 -3.60
C ASP A 67 -6.64 -2.20 -3.23
N VAL A 68 -6.07 -1.52 -2.24
CA VAL A 68 -6.64 -0.26 -1.73
C VAL A 68 -6.40 0.88 -2.71
N ILE A 69 -5.27 0.84 -3.42
CA ILE A 69 -4.98 1.72 -4.55
C ILE A 69 -5.14 0.90 -5.82
N ASN A 70 -5.80 1.48 -6.82
CA ASN A 70 -5.97 0.81 -8.11
C ASN A 70 -4.59 0.37 -8.67
N ASP A 71 -4.50 -0.88 -9.10
CA ASP A 71 -3.29 -1.52 -9.65
C ASP A 71 -2.06 -1.60 -8.72
N ASN A 72 -2.23 -1.45 -7.40
CA ASN A 72 -1.12 -1.60 -6.43
C ASN A 72 -1.30 -2.81 -5.48
N PRO A 73 -0.61 -3.94 -5.72
CA PRO A 73 -0.77 -5.17 -4.94
C PRO A 73 -0.09 -5.13 -3.55
N ASP A 74 0.79 -4.15 -3.29
CA ASP A 74 1.53 -4.02 -2.03
C ASP A 74 0.66 -3.46 -0.89
N ILE A 75 -0.47 -2.83 -1.22
CA ILE A 75 -1.36 -2.16 -0.28
C ILE A 75 -2.76 -2.75 -0.42
N HIS A 76 -3.16 -3.58 0.54
CA HIS A 76 -4.42 -4.30 0.44
C HIS A 76 -5.18 -4.35 1.75
N HIS A 77 -6.50 -4.48 1.63
CA HIS A 77 -7.41 -4.70 2.74
C HIS A 77 -7.97 -6.11 2.64
N THR A 78 -7.86 -6.86 3.73
CA THR A 78 -8.56 -8.12 3.91
C THR A 78 -9.63 -7.97 4.97
N PHE A 79 -10.85 -8.36 4.63
CA PHE A 79 -11.91 -8.41 5.63
C PHE A 79 -12.22 -9.86 5.95
N ARG A 80 -12.47 -10.10 7.24
CA ARG A 80 -12.82 -11.41 7.76
C ARG A 80 -14.18 -11.34 8.41
N ALA A 81 -14.98 -12.39 8.26
CA ALA A 81 -16.28 -12.46 8.89
C ALA A 81 -16.46 -13.80 9.61
N ASN A 82 -16.97 -13.73 10.83
CA ASN A 82 -17.45 -14.89 11.56
C ASN A 82 -18.97 -14.98 11.39
N VAL A 83 -19.54 -16.16 11.65
CA VAL A 83 -20.99 -16.37 11.55
C VAL A 83 -21.55 -16.60 12.94
N ASP A 84 -22.60 -15.88 13.28
CA ASP A 84 -23.38 -16.02 14.51
C ASP A 84 -24.87 -16.13 14.25
N SER A 85 -25.61 -16.65 15.22
CA SER A 85 -27.06 -16.85 15.14
C SER A 85 -27.74 -16.19 16.33
N LEU A 86 -28.77 -15.41 16.05
CA LEU A 86 -29.50 -14.63 17.03
C LEU A 86 -30.96 -15.06 17.04
N ASN A 87 -31.56 -14.99 18.23
CA ASN A 87 -32.99 -15.17 18.40
C ASN A 87 -33.63 -13.83 18.76
N ILE A 88 -34.02 -13.08 17.74
CA ILE A 88 -34.71 -11.79 17.90
C ILE A 88 -36.16 -11.98 17.44
N SER A 89 -37.10 -11.77 18.35
CA SER A 89 -38.52 -11.75 18.04
C SER A 89 -38.94 -10.33 17.63
N PHE A 90 -39.64 -10.21 16.51
CA PHE A 90 -40.14 -8.94 15.99
C PHE A 90 -41.50 -9.15 15.32
N SER A 91 -42.34 -8.12 15.32
CA SER A 91 -43.66 -8.16 14.65
C SER A 91 -43.70 -7.30 13.37
N ASN A 92 -42.76 -6.37 13.22
CA ASN A 92 -42.61 -5.52 12.03
C ASN A 92 -41.15 -5.08 11.84
N ASP A 93 -40.85 -4.49 10.68
CA ASP A 93 -39.49 -4.07 10.30
C ASP A 93 -38.93 -2.97 11.22
N ASN A 94 -39.78 -2.05 11.73
CA ASN A 94 -39.33 -0.99 12.65
C ASN A 94 -38.85 -1.55 13.99
N GLN A 95 -39.59 -2.51 14.57
CA GLN A 95 -39.18 -3.19 15.80
C GLN A 95 -37.89 -4.00 15.59
N LEU A 96 -37.73 -4.59 14.40
CA LEU A 96 -36.52 -5.31 14.04
C LEU A 96 -35.32 -4.37 13.93
N GLU A 97 -35.47 -3.21 13.31
CA GLU A 97 -34.43 -2.18 13.23
C GLU A 97 -34.00 -1.71 14.62
N GLU A 98 -34.94 -1.38 15.51
CA GLU A 98 -34.63 -0.99 16.89
C GLU A 98 -33.90 -2.11 17.66
N ALA A 99 -34.36 -3.35 17.50
CA ALA A 99 -33.74 -4.50 18.16
C ALA A 99 -32.32 -4.78 17.64
N ILE A 100 -32.10 -4.68 16.33
CA ILE A 100 -30.78 -4.84 15.72
C ILE A 100 -29.84 -3.72 16.15
N SER A 101 -30.33 -2.47 16.15
CA SER A 101 -29.57 -1.30 16.58
C SER A 101 -29.10 -1.45 18.03
N LYS A 102 -30.02 -1.81 18.93
CA LYS A 102 -29.71 -2.10 20.34
C LYS A 102 -28.73 -3.25 20.49
N HIS A 103 -28.97 -4.37 19.80
CA HIS A 103 -28.07 -5.52 19.85
C HIS A 103 -26.65 -5.18 19.35
N PHE A 104 -26.53 -4.38 18.30
CA PHE A 104 -25.23 -3.93 17.80
C PHE A 104 -24.51 -3.04 18.80
N ALA A 105 -25.23 -2.11 19.45
CA ALA A 105 -24.67 -1.27 20.51
C ALA A 105 -24.15 -2.10 21.70
N ASP A 106 -24.88 -3.14 22.10
CA ASP A 106 -24.49 -4.04 23.19
C ASP A 106 -23.35 -5.00 22.80
N ASN A 107 -23.19 -5.30 21.50
CA ASN A 107 -22.23 -6.26 20.98
C ASN A 107 -21.50 -5.69 19.74
N PRO A 108 -20.63 -4.69 19.93
CA PRO A 108 -19.97 -3.99 18.83
C PRO A 108 -18.93 -4.87 18.14
N VAL A 109 -18.84 -4.73 16.82
CA VAL A 109 -17.81 -5.34 15.95
C VAL A 109 -17.45 -4.33 14.86
N HIS A 110 -16.35 -4.52 14.11
CA HIS A 110 -15.95 -3.53 13.09
C HIS A 110 -17.04 -3.36 12.04
N PHE A 111 -17.67 -4.46 11.63
CA PHE A 111 -18.87 -4.44 10.80
C PHE A 111 -19.77 -5.65 11.04
N ALA A 112 -21.07 -5.50 10.81
CA ALA A 112 -22.01 -6.63 10.87
C ALA A 112 -23.00 -6.64 9.69
N VAL A 113 -23.27 -7.84 9.17
CA VAL A 113 -24.36 -8.09 8.22
C VAL A 113 -25.38 -9.00 8.89
N TYR A 114 -26.58 -8.48 9.14
CA TYR A 114 -27.70 -9.23 9.69
C TYR A 114 -28.49 -9.84 8.55
N VAL A 115 -28.55 -11.16 8.49
CA VAL A 115 -29.34 -11.91 7.50
C VAL A 115 -30.63 -12.35 8.17
N VAL A 116 -31.74 -11.78 7.74
CA VAL A 116 -33.06 -11.97 8.34
C VAL A 116 -33.88 -12.87 7.44
N ARG A 117 -34.24 -14.05 7.96
CA ARG A 117 -35.10 -14.98 7.23
C ARG A 117 -36.50 -14.38 7.02
N SER A 118 -36.97 -14.42 5.78
CA SER A 118 -38.32 -14.08 5.38
C SER A 118 -39.10 -15.34 5.00
N GLU A 119 -40.39 -15.35 5.34
CA GLU A 119 -41.32 -16.40 4.91
C GLU A 119 -42.02 -16.05 3.60
N THR A 120 -41.97 -14.78 3.17
CA THR A 120 -42.57 -14.33 1.92
C THR A 120 -41.50 -14.04 0.86
N PRO A 121 -41.77 -14.39 -0.42
CA PRO A 121 -40.89 -14.08 -1.52
C PRO A 121 -40.74 -12.56 -1.68
N LEU A 122 -39.54 -12.14 -2.08
CA LEU A 122 -39.17 -10.73 -2.20
C LEU A 122 -39.85 -10.11 -3.43
N PRO A 123 -40.53 -8.95 -3.30
CA PRO A 123 -41.21 -8.29 -4.42
C PRO A 123 -40.24 -7.69 -5.45
N ASN A 124 -38.95 -7.51 -5.11
CA ASN A 124 -37.88 -7.09 -6.02
C ASN A 124 -36.52 -7.62 -5.52
N LEU A 125 -35.69 -8.17 -6.42
CA LEU A 125 -34.34 -8.68 -6.13
C LEU A 125 -33.33 -7.57 -5.75
N ASN A 126 -33.62 -6.31 -6.12
CA ASN A 126 -32.65 -5.21 -6.06
C ASN A 126 -32.64 -4.43 -4.73
N THR A 127 -33.55 -4.70 -3.80
CA THR A 127 -33.59 -4.01 -2.50
C THR A 127 -33.84 -5.01 -1.37
N ASN A 128 -32.83 -5.85 -1.11
CA ASN A 128 -32.86 -6.78 0.02
C ASN A 128 -32.56 -6.09 1.36
N ILE A 129 -32.21 -4.80 1.37
CA ILE A 129 -31.87 -4.05 2.59
C ILE A 129 -33.16 -3.70 3.34
N ILE A 130 -33.25 -4.12 4.60
CA ILE A 130 -34.38 -3.84 5.49
C ILE A 130 -34.08 -2.62 6.34
N ALA A 131 -32.87 -2.56 6.89
CA ALA A 131 -32.43 -1.51 7.79
C ALA A 131 -30.90 -1.38 7.74
N SER A 132 -30.38 -0.24 8.16
CA SER A 132 -28.94 -0.01 8.26
C SER A 132 -28.62 0.96 9.39
N GLY A 133 -27.39 0.91 9.88
CA GLY A 133 -26.88 1.86 10.85
C GLY A 133 -25.36 1.89 10.80
N LYS A 134 -24.74 2.71 11.65
CA LYS A 134 -23.27 2.84 11.62
C LYS A 134 -22.60 1.47 11.83
N ASN A 135 -21.80 1.06 10.84
CA ASN A 135 -21.08 -0.20 10.78
C ASN A 135 -21.96 -1.48 10.71
N TRP A 136 -23.25 -1.37 10.39
CA TRP A 136 -24.07 -2.56 10.19
C TRP A 136 -25.17 -2.42 9.14
N LEU A 137 -25.53 -3.55 8.54
CA LEU A 137 -26.57 -3.65 7.51
C LEU A 137 -27.45 -4.86 7.78
N ALA A 138 -28.77 -4.71 7.64
CA ALA A 138 -29.71 -5.81 7.72
C ALA A 138 -30.34 -6.10 6.36
N ILE A 139 -30.31 -7.37 5.97
CA ILE A 139 -30.83 -7.85 4.70
C ILE A 139 -31.88 -8.94 4.88
N ARG A 140 -32.84 -8.98 3.97
CA ARG A 140 -33.88 -9.99 3.90
C ARG A 140 -33.41 -11.16 3.04
N PHE A 141 -33.55 -12.36 3.56
CA PHE A 141 -33.24 -13.61 2.88
C PHE A 141 -34.51 -14.46 2.77
N TYR A 142 -34.87 -14.83 1.54
CA TYR A 142 -35.94 -15.78 1.29
C TYR A 142 -35.35 -17.07 0.72
N ASP A 143 -35.65 -18.20 1.36
CA ASP A 143 -35.22 -19.51 0.87
C ASP A 143 -36.14 -19.95 -0.27
N GLN A 144 -35.64 -19.92 -1.50
CA GLN A 144 -36.40 -20.30 -2.69
C GLN A 144 -36.63 -21.82 -2.78
N ASN A 145 -35.90 -22.63 -2.01
CA ASN A 145 -35.91 -24.09 -2.08
C ASN A 145 -36.84 -24.75 -1.06
N THR A 146 -37.83 -24.04 -0.52
CA THR A 146 -38.85 -24.60 0.39
C THR A 146 -39.88 -25.52 -0.29
N ASN A 147 -39.59 -26.06 -1.47
CA ASN A 147 -40.51 -26.97 -2.15
C ASN A 147 -40.31 -28.44 -1.73
N LEU A 148 -41.39 -28.97 -1.15
CA LEU A 148 -41.69 -30.36 -0.78
C LEU A 148 -40.74 -31.00 0.27
N GLU A 149 -41.33 -31.29 1.43
CA GLU A 149 -40.75 -32.06 2.55
C GLU A 149 -39.69 -31.37 3.43
N ASN A 150 -40.07 -30.29 4.15
CA ASN A 150 -39.60 -29.95 5.51
C ASN A 150 -38.07 -29.99 5.86
N GLN A 151 -37.18 -30.16 4.89
CA GLN A 151 -35.73 -30.24 5.05
C GLN A 151 -35.13 -29.02 4.37
N ILE A 152 -34.60 -28.11 5.18
CA ILE A 152 -33.68 -27.08 4.70
C ILE A 152 -32.45 -27.84 4.22
N ASN A 153 -32.17 -27.86 2.92
CA ASN A 153 -30.89 -28.34 2.43
C ASN A 153 -29.83 -27.31 2.84
N SER A 154 -29.18 -27.57 3.98
CA SER A 154 -28.21 -26.64 4.57
C SER A 154 -27.07 -26.25 3.63
N ASP A 155 -26.72 -27.09 2.64
CA ASP A 155 -25.75 -26.76 1.60
C ASP A 155 -26.26 -25.68 0.66
N SER A 156 -27.51 -25.83 0.19
CA SER A 156 -28.11 -24.89 -0.74
C SER A 156 -28.38 -23.54 -0.07
N THR A 157 -28.94 -23.55 1.14
CA THR A 157 -29.21 -22.32 1.90
C THR A 157 -27.92 -21.60 2.30
N ALA A 158 -26.88 -22.32 2.76
CA ALA A 158 -25.58 -21.71 3.06
C ALA A 158 -24.96 -21.05 1.82
N TYR A 159 -25.05 -21.71 0.67
CA TYR A 159 -24.52 -21.19 -0.59
C TYR A 159 -25.27 -19.93 -1.05
N GLN A 160 -26.59 -19.91 -0.97
CA GLN A 160 -27.39 -18.73 -1.34
C GLN A 160 -27.12 -17.55 -0.41
N ILE A 161 -27.05 -17.77 0.91
CA ILE A 161 -26.69 -16.72 1.87
C ILE A 161 -25.27 -16.22 1.58
N ALA A 162 -24.32 -17.12 1.33
CA ALA A 162 -22.94 -16.75 1.03
C ALA A 162 -22.88 -15.86 -0.21
N ILE A 163 -23.57 -16.19 -1.30
CA ILE A 163 -23.61 -15.35 -2.51
C ILE A 163 -24.16 -13.96 -2.20
N GLN A 164 -25.32 -13.85 -1.55
CA GLN A 164 -25.92 -12.54 -1.26
C GLN A 164 -25.01 -11.67 -0.39
N VAL A 165 -24.39 -12.28 0.63
CA VAL A 165 -23.43 -11.59 1.49
C VAL A 165 -22.20 -11.17 0.69
N LEU A 166 -21.67 -12.03 -0.19
CA LEU A 166 -20.52 -11.73 -1.04
C LEU A 166 -20.81 -10.65 -2.08
N ASP A 167 -22.02 -10.55 -2.61
CA ASP A 167 -22.42 -9.49 -3.54
C ASP A 167 -22.44 -8.13 -2.82
N ILE A 168 -23.06 -8.07 -1.64
CA ILE A 168 -23.07 -6.88 -0.77
C ILE A 168 -21.65 -6.47 -0.40
N PHE A 169 -20.87 -7.46 0.02
CA PHE A 169 -19.46 -7.30 0.27
C PHE A 169 -18.77 -6.71 -0.95
N SER A 170 -18.89 -7.28 -2.14
CA SER A 170 -18.26 -6.75 -3.35
C SER A 170 -18.60 -5.27 -3.57
N ASP A 171 -19.85 -4.88 -3.29
CA ASP A 171 -20.29 -3.48 -3.34
C ASP A 171 -19.68 -2.60 -2.24
N ILE A 172 -19.40 -3.13 -1.04
CA ILE A 172 -18.67 -2.46 0.07
C ILE A 172 -17.15 -2.44 -0.19
N PHE A 173 -16.65 -3.36 -0.98
CA PHE A 173 -15.22 -3.63 -1.09
C PHE A 173 -14.57 -2.94 -2.27
N ASN A 174 -15.32 -2.69 -3.33
CA ASN A 174 -14.83 -2.09 -4.55
C ASN A 174 -14.69 -0.54 -4.44
N HIS A 175 -14.03 -0.08 -3.38
CA HIS A 175 -13.71 1.31 -3.13
C HIS A 175 -12.20 1.51 -3.12
N GLN A 176 -11.60 1.30 -4.29
CA GLN A 176 -10.20 1.62 -4.51
C GLN A 176 -10.01 3.13 -4.57
N LEU A 177 -8.85 3.59 -4.10
CA LEU A 177 -8.43 4.97 -4.20
C LEU A 177 -8.01 5.28 -5.63
N TYR A 178 -8.61 6.34 -6.19
CA TYR A 178 -8.22 6.87 -7.49
C TYR A 178 -7.14 7.96 -7.39
N PHE A 179 -7.04 8.63 -6.25
CA PHE A 179 -6.08 9.70 -5.98
C PHE A 179 -5.82 9.85 -4.48
N GLU A 180 -4.81 10.66 -4.12
CA GLU A 180 -4.48 10.97 -2.74
C GLU A 180 -5.60 11.80 -2.06
N PRO A 181 -6.17 11.32 -0.95
CA PRO A 181 -7.22 12.03 -0.23
C PRO A 181 -6.69 13.34 0.36
N ARG A 182 -7.53 14.38 0.39
CA ARG A 182 -7.19 15.64 1.07
C ARG A 182 -7.11 15.45 2.59
N VAL A 183 -8.09 14.72 3.13
CA VAL A 183 -8.13 14.37 4.54
C VAL A 183 -7.24 13.15 4.76
N SER A 184 -6.26 13.29 5.64
CA SER A 184 -5.33 12.22 5.99
C SER A 184 -4.91 12.32 7.45
N ILE A 185 -4.14 11.34 7.92
CA ILE A 185 -3.53 11.41 9.26
C ILE A 185 -2.56 12.60 9.42
N LEU A 186 -2.07 13.17 8.31
CA LEU A 186 -1.24 14.38 8.29
C LEU A 186 -2.06 15.67 8.33
N ASN A 187 -3.27 15.65 7.75
CA ASN A 187 -4.12 16.81 7.58
C ASN A 187 -5.54 16.48 8.05
N SER A 188 -5.88 16.92 9.27
CA SER A 188 -7.17 16.62 9.90
C SER A 188 -8.29 17.61 9.57
N HIS A 189 -7.99 18.76 8.94
CA HIS A 189 -8.94 19.85 8.75
C HIS A 189 -8.85 20.45 7.35
N ASP A 190 -9.74 20.00 6.47
CA ASP A 190 -9.99 20.67 5.20
C ASP A 190 -11.15 21.66 5.35
N SER A 191 -10.98 22.85 4.79
CA SER A 191 -12.08 23.80 4.64
C SER A 191 -12.78 23.57 3.30
N ILE A 192 -14.10 23.74 3.26
CA ILE A 192 -14.88 23.66 2.03
C ILE A 192 -15.54 25.01 1.77
N SER A 193 -15.43 25.47 0.53
CA SER A 193 -16.11 26.66 0.04
C SER A 193 -17.18 26.22 -0.94
N ILE A 194 -18.44 26.30 -0.50
CA ILE A 194 -19.60 25.91 -1.29
C ILE A 194 -20.13 27.13 -2.02
N TYR A 195 -20.25 27.00 -3.32
CA TYR A 195 -20.72 28.04 -4.21
C TYR A 195 -22.07 27.63 -4.80
N GLN A 196 -23.14 28.33 -4.44
CA GLN A 196 -24.50 27.97 -4.84
C GLN A 196 -25.32 29.17 -5.30
N SER A 197 -26.26 28.95 -6.21
CA SER A 197 -27.08 30.01 -6.80
C SER A 197 -28.42 30.24 -6.09
N GLY A 198 -28.84 29.32 -5.20
CA GLY A 198 -30.11 29.36 -4.49
C GLY A 198 -29.99 29.01 -3.01
N GLU A 199 -31.13 29.00 -2.32
CA GLU A 199 -31.21 28.53 -0.94
C GLU A 199 -31.34 27.00 -0.94
N PHE A 200 -30.27 26.35 -0.50
CA PHE A 200 -30.16 24.90 -0.36
C PHE A 200 -29.29 24.63 0.87
N ASP A 201 -29.73 23.70 1.72
CA ASP A 201 -29.01 23.37 2.96
C ASP A 201 -27.82 22.44 2.69
N SER A 202 -26.89 22.95 1.90
CA SER A 202 -25.67 22.24 1.54
C SER A 202 -24.75 22.02 2.74
N ALA A 203 -24.71 22.95 3.71
CA ALA A 203 -23.87 22.81 4.89
C ALA A 203 -24.23 21.57 5.72
N SER A 204 -25.50 21.33 6.01
CA SER A 204 -25.92 20.15 6.79
C SER A 204 -25.57 18.86 6.07
N ILE A 205 -25.83 18.79 4.76
CA ILE A 205 -25.51 17.61 3.93
C ILE A 205 -24.00 17.33 3.93
N VAL A 206 -23.18 18.36 3.75
CA VAL A 206 -21.71 18.22 3.77
C VAL A 206 -21.22 17.78 5.15
N LYS A 207 -21.76 18.33 6.24
CA LYS A 207 -21.42 17.88 7.62
C LYS A 207 -21.76 16.42 7.83
N GLU A 208 -22.94 15.99 7.38
CA GLU A 208 -23.37 14.60 7.49
C GLU A 208 -22.46 13.65 6.66
N SER A 209 -22.02 14.11 5.49
CA SER A 209 -21.16 13.34 4.58
C SER A 209 -19.85 12.87 5.20
N VAL A 210 -19.35 13.60 6.20
CA VAL A 210 -18.05 13.35 6.86
C VAL A 210 -18.18 13.06 8.35
N LEU A 211 -19.42 12.88 8.83
CA LEU A 211 -19.74 12.80 10.25
C LEU A 211 -18.96 11.65 10.93
N GLY A 212 -18.26 12.00 12.01
CA GLY A 212 -17.49 11.04 12.79
C GLY A 212 -16.16 10.59 12.16
N VAL A 213 -15.70 11.26 11.10
CA VAL A 213 -14.38 11.05 10.50
C VAL A 213 -13.57 12.36 10.43
N ALA A 214 -14.20 13.46 10.04
CA ALA A 214 -13.53 14.75 9.90
C ALA A 214 -14.41 15.92 10.38
N GLN A 215 -13.76 16.99 10.83
CA GLN A 215 -14.40 18.27 11.10
C GLN A 215 -13.99 19.28 10.02
N LEU A 216 -14.98 19.83 9.32
CA LEU A 216 -14.78 20.74 8.20
C LEU A 216 -15.29 22.14 8.52
N ASN A 217 -14.49 23.14 8.16
CA ASN A 217 -14.93 24.53 8.13
C ASN A 217 -15.64 24.79 6.80
N ILE A 218 -16.96 24.95 6.85
CA ILE A 218 -17.79 25.14 5.67
C ILE A 218 -18.15 26.61 5.52
N SER A 219 -17.76 27.21 4.41
CA SER A 219 -18.24 28.53 4.00
C SER A 219 -19.21 28.38 2.82
N ILE A 220 -20.27 29.18 2.81
CA ILE A 220 -21.24 29.21 1.71
C ILE A 220 -21.22 30.61 1.10
N SER A 221 -21.01 30.67 -0.21
CA SER A 221 -21.05 31.89 -1.00
C SER A 221 -22.10 31.78 -2.11
N LYS A 222 -22.86 32.86 -2.31
CA LYS A 222 -23.83 32.95 -3.40
C LYS A 222 -23.11 33.32 -4.71
N ILE A 223 -23.32 32.55 -5.77
CA ILE A 223 -22.84 32.85 -7.14
C ILE A 223 -24.00 33.28 -8.03
N ASP A 224 -23.75 34.20 -8.97
CA ASP A 224 -24.73 34.59 -9.99
C ASP A 224 -25.20 33.37 -10.81
N PRO A 225 -26.50 33.02 -10.77
CA PRO A 225 -27.04 31.89 -11.54
C PRO A 225 -26.80 31.99 -13.04
N LYS A 226 -26.59 33.20 -13.60
CA LYS A 226 -26.31 33.39 -15.03
C LYS A 226 -25.03 32.68 -15.46
N ILE A 227 -24.00 32.65 -14.60
CA ILE A 227 -22.71 32.00 -14.89
C ILE A 227 -22.94 30.52 -15.18
N PHE A 228 -23.67 29.83 -14.29
CA PHE A 228 -23.95 28.41 -14.49
C PHE A 228 -24.94 28.16 -15.63
N LYS A 229 -25.93 29.03 -15.87
CA LYS A 229 -26.82 28.89 -17.03
C LYS A 229 -26.04 28.91 -18.36
N VAL A 230 -25.08 29.82 -18.50
CA VAL A 230 -24.21 29.89 -19.67
C VAL A 230 -23.38 28.61 -19.79
N LEU A 231 -22.76 28.17 -18.69
CA LEU A 231 -21.99 26.92 -18.65
C LEU A 231 -22.84 25.71 -19.07
N CYS A 232 -24.06 25.57 -18.55
CA CYS A 232 -24.98 24.49 -18.91
C CYS A 232 -25.43 24.53 -20.38
N SER A 233 -25.42 25.71 -21.00
CA SER A 233 -25.84 25.87 -22.41
C SER A 233 -24.70 25.60 -23.41
N ILE A 234 -23.45 25.77 -22.99
CA ILE A 234 -22.27 25.66 -23.87
C ILE A 234 -21.62 24.29 -23.75
N CYS A 235 -21.57 23.73 -22.54
CA CYS A 235 -20.90 22.46 -22.31
C CYS A 235 -21.86 21.29 -22.53
N SER A 236 -21.35 20.24 -23.17
CA SER A 236 -22.02 18.94 -23.34
C SER A 236 -21.47 17.86 -22.40
N ASP A 237 -20.32 18.11 -21.77
CA ASP A 237 -19.65 17.14 -20.90
C ASP A 237 -18.97 17.79 -19.67
N THR A 238 -18.56 16.92 -18.76
CA THR A 238 -17.90 17.27 -17.50
C THR A 238 -16.54 17.95 -17.69
N ASN A 239 -15.80 17.62 -18.76
CA ASN A 239 -14.47 18.18 -19.01
C ASN A 239 -14.55 19.64 -19.47
N CYS A 240 -15.52 19.95 -20.33
CA CYS A 240 -15.85 21.32 -20.69
C CYS A 240 -16.25 22.12 -19.45
N ALA A 241 -17.18 21.61 -18.64
CA ALA A 241 -17.64 22.26 -17.41
C ALA A 241 -16.46 22.55 -16.46
N LEU A 242 -15.59 21.56 -16.23
CA LEU A 242 -14.40 21.69 -15.39
C LEU A 242 -13.47 22.81 -15.89
N SER A 243 -13.24 22.90 -17.21
CA SER A 243 -12.37 23.93 -17.80
C SER A 243 -12.88 25.35 -17.56
N TRP A 244 -14.21 25.54 -17.58
CA TRP A 244 -14.84 26.82 -17.28
C TRP A 244 -14.79 27.15 -15.79
N ILE A 245 -15.10 26.18 -14.94
CA ILE A 245 -15.08 26.34 -13.48
C ILE A 245 -13.69 26.76 -12.99
N LYS A 246 -12.62 26.17 -13.53
CA LYS A 246 -11.24 26.52 -13.19
C LYS A 246 -10.85 27.96 -13.56
N ARG A 247 -11.65 28.66 -14.38
CA ARG A 247 -11.45 30.07 -14.76
C ARG A 247 -12.27 31.04 -13.91
N LEU A 248 -13.14 30.54 -13.04
CA LEU A 248 -13.95 31.37 -12.16
C LEU A 248 -13.06 31.98 -11.05
N PRO A 249 -13.28 33.25 -10.66
CA PRO A 249 -12.53 33.87 -9.57
C PRO A 249 -12.72 33.10 -8.25
N GLU A 250 -13.88 32.49 -8.04
CA GLU A 250 -14.20 31.66 -6.88
C GLU A 250 -13.31 30.41 -6.77
N TYR A 251 -12.90 29.84 -7.90
CA TYR A 251 -11.92 28.75 -7.91
C TYR A 251 -10.56 29.26 -7.44
N SER A 252 -10.07 30.36 -8.00
CA SER A 252 -8.79 30.97 -7.61
C SER A 252 -8.75 31.34 -6.12
N GLN A 253 -9.81 31.96 -5.62
CA GLN A 253 -9.94 32.34 -4.21
C GLN A 253 -9.91 31.12 -3.27
N ALA A 254 -10.58 30.03 -3.65
CA ALA A 254 -10.55 28.81 -2.85
C ALA A 254 -9.14 28.18 -2.82
N GLN A 255 -8.40 28.23 -3.93
CA GLN A 255 -7.01 27.76 -3.97
C GLN A 255 -6.10 28.58 -3.04
N GLU A 256 -6.22 29.92 -3.05
CA GLU A 256 -5.45 30.80 -2.17
C GLU A 256 -5.70 30.51 -0.68
N THR A 257 -6.95 30.22 -0.34
CA THR A 257 -7.38 29.89 1.03
C THR A 257 -7.20 28.41 1.40
N ARG A 258 -6.65 27.60 0.48
CA ARG A 258 -6.50 26.14 0.62
C ARG A 258 -7.81 25.41 0.92
N SER A 259 -8.93 25.97 0.46
CA SER A 259 -10.25 25.38 0.58
C SER A 259 -10.56 24.50 -0.63
N LEU A 260 -11.32 23.42 -0.45
CA LEU A 260 -11.91 22.68 -1.57
C LEU A 260 -13.10 23.49 -2.11
N PRO A 261 -13.04 24.00 -3.36
CA PRO A 261 -14.19 24.63 -3.98
C PRO A 261 -15.20 23.58 -4.43
N VAL A 262 -16.46 23.76 -4.03
CA VAL A 262 -17.60 22.91 -4.41
C VAL A 262 -18.66 23.78 -5.08
N PHE A 263 -18.94 23.51 -6.36
CA PHE A 263 -19.92 24.29 -7.12
C PHE A 263 -21.24 23.52 -7.26
N LEU A 264 -22.34 24.10 -6.79
CA LEU A 264 -23.67 23.53 -6.93
C LEU A 264 -24.35 24.07 -8.19
N MET A 265 -24.43 23.18 -9.18
CA MET A 265 -24.94 23.49 -10.51
C MET A 265 -26.46 23.55 -10.52
N PRO A 266 -27.10 24.35 -11.39
CA PRO A 266 -28.54 24.30 -11.59
C PRO A 266 -29.01 22.89 -12.00
N PRO A 267 -30.25 22.47 -11.70
CA PRO A 267 -30.74 21.12 -12.04
C PRO A 267 -30.73 20.81 -13.55
N VAL A 268 -30.69 21.85 -14.39
CA VAL A 268 -30.57 21.75 -15.85
C VAL A 268 -29.20 21.21 -16.28
N CYS A 269 -28.17 21.38 -15.46
CA CYS A 269 -26.86 20.76 -15.63
C CYS A 269 -26.86 19.39 -14.93
N SER A 270 -26.68 18.30 -15.68
CA SER A 270 -26.49 16.95 -15.13
C SER A 270 -25.02 16.61 -14.86
N PHE A 271 -24.11 17.60 -14.87
CA PHE A 271 -22.69 17.35 -14.66
C PHE A 271 -22.38 17.06 -13.19
N GLN A 272 -21.62 16.00 -12.97
CA GLN A 272 -21.04 15.66 -11.67
C GLN A 272 -19.54 15.41 -11.85
N TYR A 273 -18.75 15.95 -10.92
CA TYR A 273 -17.30 15.76 -10.90
C TYR A 273 -16.77 15.88 -9.48
N ALA A 274 -15.73 15.10 -9.20
CA ALA A 274 -14.96 15.21 -7.97
C ALA A 274 -13.51 14.85 -8.22
N SER A 275 -12.62 15.74 -7.80
CA SER A 275 -11.20 15.48 -7.64
C SER A 275 -10.72 16.05 -6.29
N ASN A 276 -9.45 15.83 -5.99
CA ASN A 276 -8.77 16.52 -4.88
C ASN A 276 -8.59 18.03 -5.13
N ASP A 277 -8.99 18.60 -6.27
CA ASP A 277 -8.81 20.04 -6.57
C ASP A 277 -10.11 20.82 -6.55
N VAL A 278 -11.19 20.23 -7.07
CA VAL A 278 -12.50 20.86 -7.25
C VAL A 278 -13.59 19.81 -7.37
N ALA A 279 -14.79 20.15 -6.92
CA ALA A 279 -15.96 19.30 -7.09
C ALA A 279 -17.16 20.11 -7.59
N PHE A 280 -18.07 19.46 -8.30
CA PHE A 280 -19.37 20.03 -8.64
C PHE A 280 -20.44 18.96 -8.81
N ALA A 281 -21.66 19.29 -8.41
CA ALA A 281 -22.82 18.42 -8.53
C ALA A 281 -24.09 19.26 -8.75
N PRO A 282 -25.17 18.67 -9.27
CA PRO A 282 -26.46 19.34 -9.38
C PRO A 282 -27.01 19.69 -7.99
N ILE A 283 -27.55 20.90 -7.87
CA ILE A 283 -28.26 21.37 -6.67
C ILE A 283 -29.52 20.52 -6.46
N MET A 284 -29.93 20.32 -5.21
CA MET A 284 -31.05 19.47 -4.79
C MET A 284 -30.82 17.95 -4.94
N MET A 285 -29.64 17.50 -5.36
CA MET A 285 -29.27 16.08 -5.37
C MET A 285 -28.35 15.74 -4.18
N GLU A 286 -28.95 15.44 -3.03
CA GLU A 286 -28.22 15.14 -1.79
C GLU A 286 -27.21 14.00 -1.95
N ASN A 287 -27.62 12.88 -2.55
CA ASN A 287 -26.75 11.71 -2.75
C ASN A 287 -25.55 12.05 -3.66
N SER A 288 -25.76 12.86 -4.69
CA SER A 288 -24.67 13.32 -5.55
C SER A 288 -23.71 14.22 -4.78
N LEU A 289 -24.22 15.14 -3.95
CA LEU A 289 -23.39 15.98 -3.08
C LEU A 289 -22.57 15.13 -2.09
N LYS A 290 -23.20 14.19 -1.37
CA LYS A 290 -22.49 13.28 -0.45
C LYS A 290 -21.38 12.51 -1.18
N SER A 291 -21.68 11.98 -2.36
CA SER A 291 -20.73 11.22 -3.17
C SER A 291 -19.53 12.07 -3.63
N ILE A 292 -19.75 13.27 -4.18
CA ILE A 292 -18.63 14.13 -4.63
C ILE A 292 -17.76 14.59 -3.47
N ILE A 293 -18.35 14.90 -2.32
CA ILE A 293 -17.60 15.33 -1.13
C ILE A 293 -16.70 14.20 -0.67
N ARG A 294 -17.23 12.98 -0.57
CA ARG A 294 -16.44 11.83 -0.13
C ARG A 294 -15.35 11.45 -1.12
N LYS A 295 -15.65 11.50 -2.42
CA LYS A 295 -14.63 11.27 -3.45
C LYS A 295 -13.53 12.31 -3.35
N SER A 296 -13.85 13.60 -3.28
CA SER A 296 -12.86 14.67 -3.20
C SER A 296 -12.01 14.66 -1.94
N LEU A 297 -12.61 14.34 -0.79
CA LEU A 297 -11.89 14.35 0.50
C LEU A 297 -11.14 13.05 0.78
N PHE A 298 -11.72 11.90 0.42
CA PHE A 298 -11.22 10.58 0.81
C PHE A 298 -10.81 9.69 -0.37
N GLY A 299 -10.94 10.14 -1.62
CA GLY A 299 -10.45 9.48 -2.83
C GLY A 299 -11.31 8.35 -3.39
N PHE A 300 -12.55 8.16 -2.89
CA PHE A 300 -13.47 7.10 -3.33
C PHE A 300 -14.94 7.53 -3.33
N GLU A 301 -15.76 6.89 -4.16
CA GLU A 301 -17.22 7.11 -4.18
C GLU A 301 -17.93 6.08 -3.32
N THR A 302 -18.90 6.49 -2.51
CA THR A 302 -19.76 5.56 -1.75
C THR A 302 -20.99 5.17 -2.54
N LYS A 303 -21.26 3.86 -2.63
CA LYS A 303 -22.56 3.32 -3.07
C LYS A 303 -23.55 3.27 -1.90
N PRO A 304 -24.88 3.24 -2.13
CA PRO A 304 -25.86 3.17 -1.05
C PRO A 304 -25.65 2.01 -0.05
N GLN A 305 -25.22 0.83 -0.54
CA GLN A 305 -24.98 -0.34 0.32
C GLN A 305 -23.70 -0.21 1.18
N SER A 306 -22.77 0.65 0.76
CA SER A 306 -21.50 0.93 1.45
C SER A 306 -21.61 2.07 2.45
N GLU A 307 -22.67 2.88 2.38
CA GLU A 307 -22.96 4.01 3.26
C GLU A 307 -22.75 3.69 4.75
N PRO A 308 -23.26 2.54 5.27
CA PRO A 308 -23.11 2.18 6.67
C PRO A 308 -21.65 2.01 7.12
N PHE A 309 -20.76 1.72 6.17
CA PHE A 309 -19.35 1.35 6.39
C PHE A 309 -18.38 2.46 5.99
N PHE A 310 -18.88 3.66 5.66
CA PHE A 310 -18.09 4.80 5.21
C PHE A 310 -16.88 5.07 6.12
N ASN A 311 -17.07 5.09 7.45
CA ASN A 311 -16.00 5.42 8.39
C ASN A 311 -14.82 4.45 8.31
N ILE A 312 -15.07 3.16 8.12
CA ILE A 312 -14.04 2.12 8.01
C ILE A 312 -13.17 2.39 6.76
N ILE A 313 -13.83 2.67 5.64
CA ILE A 313 -13.17 2.91 4.35
C ILE A 313 -12.39 4.23 4.42
N ALA A 314 -13.00 5.27 4.98
CA ALA A 314 -12.39 6.58 5.12
C ALA A 314 -11.15 6.55 6.04
N GLN A 315 -11.24 5.93 7.21
CA GLN A 315 -10.11 5.77 8.15
C GLN A 315 -8.94 5.03 7.54
N ARG A 316 -9.21 3.91 6.84
CA ARG A 316 -8.18 3.20 6.08
C ARG A 316 -7.50 4.15 5.09
N ASN A 317 -8.28 4.83 4.25
CA ASN A 317 -7.76 5.69 3.19
C ASN A 317 -6.94 6.87 3.71
N MET A 318 -7.30 7.43 4.87
CA MET A 318 -6.56 8.51 5.53
C MET A 318 -5.12 8.14 5.88
N ALA A 319 -4.81 6.86 6.08
CA ALA A 319 -3.49 6.37 6.45
C ALA A 319 -2.64 5.87 5.26
N VAL A 320 -3.27 5.51 4.13
CA VAL A 320 -2.61 4.83 3.00
C VAL A 320 -1.45 5.64 2.42
N TYR A 321 -1.72 6.85 1.90
CA TYR A 321 -0.68 7.63 1.21
C TYR A 321 0.45 8.11 2.14
N PRO A 322 0.17 8.63 3.36
CA PRO A 322 1.23 9.01 4.30
C PRO A 322 2.18 7.86 4.65
N THR A 323 1.65 6.65 4.88
CA THR A 323 2.47 5.48 5.18
C THR A 323 3.17 4.94 3.94
N GLN A 324 2.52 4.99 2.76
CA GLN A 324 3.12 4.54 1.50
C GLN A 324 4.37 5.34 1.18
N ARG A 325 4.31 6.68 1.30
CA ARG A 325 5.47 7.56 1.08
C ARG A 325 6.64 7.20 2.00
N LEU A 326 6.38 6.91 3.27
CA LEU A 326 7.42 6.47 4.20
C LEU A 326 8.03 5.12 3.78
N VAL A 327 7.21 4.16 3.37
CA VAL A 327 7.69 2.86 2.87
C VAL A 327 8.55 3.04 1.62
N GLU A 328 8.12 3.87 0.66
CA GLU A 328 8.89 4.16 -0.56
C GLU A 328 10.25 4.79 -0.25
N LEU A 329 10.32 5.72 0.73
CA LEU A 329 11.58 6.29 1.18
C LEU A 329 12.52 5.23 1.77
N LEU A 330 11.97 4.26 2.50
CA LEU A 330 12.75 3.20 3.15
C LEU A 330 13.09 2.01 2.25
N LYS A 331 12.39 1.82 1.13
CA LYS A 331 12.74 0.84 0.09
C LYS A 331 14.09 1.15 -0.55
N LYS A 332 14.40 2.43 -0.77
CA LYS A 332 15.66 2.84 -1.43
C LYS A 332 16.94 2.39 -0.69
N PRO A 333 17.11 2.62 0.63
CA PRO A 333 18.26 2.07 1.37
C PRO A 333 18.37 0.55 1.26
N VAL A 334 17.24 -0.17 1.29
CA VAL A 334 17.21 -1.63 1.12
C VAL A 334 17.75 -2.03 -0.25
N GLU A 335 17.27 -1.41 -1.32
CA GLU A 335 17.74 -1.65 -2.68
C GLU A 335 19.25 -1.38 -2.80
N GLU A 336 19.73 -0.25 -2.27
CA GLU A 336 21.15 0.10 -2.30
C GLU A 336 22.02 -0.90 -1.52
N ILE A 337 21.58 -1.36 -0.34
CA ILE A 337 22.27 -2.41 0.44
C ILE A 337 22.27 -3.74 -0.33
N SER A 338 21.15 -4.09 -0.98
CA SER A 338 21.02 -5.31 -1.75
C SER A 338 21.98 -5.30 -2.95
N GLU A 339 22.04 -4.19 -3.69
CA GLU A 339 23.03 -4.02 -4.76
C GLU A 339 24.46 -4.13 -4.22
N LEU A 340 24.77 -3.50 -3.09
CA LEU A 340 26.10 -3.55 -2.48
C LEU A 340 26.49 -4.97 -2.07
N SER A 341 25.54 -5.78 -1.62
CA SER A 341 25.78 -7.19 -1.25
C SER A 341 26.21 -8.06 -2.42
N GLN A 342 25.82 -7.69 -3.65
CA GLN A 342 26.23 -8.40 -4.87
C GLN A 342 27.69 -8.11 -5.24
N PHE A 343 28.27 -7.01 -4.73
CA PHE A 343 29.67 -6.67 -4.92
C PHE A 343 30.51 -7.17 -3.75
N ASN A 344 31.17 -8.33 -3.92
CA ASN A 344 32.07 -8.96 -2.93
C ASN A 344 33.22 -8.07 -2.39
N SER A 345 33.43 -6.88 -2.98
CA SER A 345 34.45 -5.90 -2.59
C SER A 345 33.99 -4.91 -1.52
N VAL A 346 32.69 -4.73 -1.29
CA VAL A 346 32.18 -3.76 -0.30
C VAL A 346 31.82 -4.48 0.99
N VAL A 347 32.49 -4.10 2.09
CA VAL A 347 32.20 -4.60 3.43
C VAL A 347 31.36 -3.56 4.16
N ILE A 348 30.09 -3.88 4.41
CA ILE A 348 29.23 -3.11 5.31
C ILE A 348 29.53 -3.56 6.74
N PRO A 349 29.80 -2.65 7.70
CA PRO A 349 30.07 -3.03 9.07
C PRO A 349 28.89 -3.79 9.69
N GLN A 350 29.14 -4.94 10.31
CA GLN A 350 28.09 -5.79 10.89
C GLN A 350 27.22 -5.03 11.93
N LYS A 351 27.83 -4.17 12.75
CA LYS A 351 27.11 -3.32 13.72
C LYS A 351 26.07 -2.40 13.07
N VAL A 352 26.34 -1.91 11.86
CA VAL A 352 25.39 -1.09 11.09
C VAL A 352 24.20 -1.94 10.67
N VAL A 353 24.47 -3.15 10.20
CA VAL A 353 23.45 -4.10 9.74
C VAL A 353 22.53 -4.47 10.90
N GLU A 354 23.08 -4.78 12.06
CA GLU A 354 22.33 -5.07 13.29
C GLU A 354 21.47 -3.87 13.71
N THR A 355 22.03 -2.66 13.66
CA THR A 355 21.28 -1.43 13.99
C THR A 355 20.13 -1.17 13.01
N LEU A 356 20.38 -1.36 11.71
CA LEU A 356 19.34 -1.22 10.70
C LEU A 356 18.27 -2.30 10.85
N ASP A 357 18.66 -3.56 11.13
CA ASP A 357 17.74 -4.69 11.29
C ASP A 357 16.76 -4.46 12.45
N GLU A 358 17.28 -3.99 13.58
CA GLU A 358 16.48 -3.59 14.74
C GLU A 358 15.49 -2.47 14.39
N ARG A 359 15.96 -1.42 13.69
CA ARG A 359 15.12 -0.27 13.32
C ARG A 359 14.04 -0.64 12.30
N TYR A 360 14.38 -1.42 11.28
CA TYR A 360 13.41 -1.94 10.30
C TYR A 360 12.38 -2.85 10.97
N THR A 361 12.81 -3.70 11.91
CA THR A 361 11.90 -4.53 12.70
C THR A 361 10.95 -3.68 13.54
N ASN A 362 11.44 -2.61 14.17
CA ASN A 362 10.59 -1.68 14.90
C ASN A 362 9.59 -0.98 13.96
N PHE A 363 10.08 -0.47 12.82
CA PHE A 363 9.24 0.18 11.81
C PHE A 363 8.09 -0.72 11.35
N THR A 364 8.37 -1.98 10.99
CA THR A 364 7.34 -2.94 10.57
C THR A 364 6.32 -3.21 11.68
N LYS A 365 6.75 -3.31 12.94
CA LYS A 365 5.83 -3.49 14.08
C LYS A 365 4.91 -2.30 14.27
N VAL A 366 5.45 -1.08 14.26
CA VAL A 366 4.63 0.14 14.39
C VAL A 366 3.70 0.29 13.19
N LEU A 367 4.15 -0.08 11.98
CA LEU A 367 3.31 -0.04 10.78
C LEU A 367 2.12 -0.99 10.90
N GLN A 368 2.35 -2.21 11.42
CA GLN A 368 1.28 -3.17 11.70
C GLN A 368 0.31 -2.67 12.78
N HIS A 369 0.81 -2.04 13.84
CA HIS A 369 -0.07 -1.44 14.86
C HIS A 369 -0.90 -0.30 14.27
N LEU A 370 -0.31 0.56 13.43
CA LEU A 370 -1.04 1.64 12.76
C LEU A 370 -2.17 1.09 11.88
N THR A 371 -1.90 0.08 11.05
CA THR A 371 -2.92 -0.43 10.12
C THR A 371 -4.07 -1.15 10.83
N LEU A 372 -3.85 -1.67 12.04
CA LEU A 372 -4.90 -2.21 12.91
C LEU A 372 -5.65 -1.10 13.65
N ASP A 373 -4.93 -0.23 14.34
CA ASP A 373 -5.49 0.77 15.23
C ASP A 373 -6.23 1.90 14.49
N VAL A 374 -5.86 2.22 13.23
CA VAL A 374 -6.52 3.30 12.48
C VAL A 374 -8.01 3.02 12.23
N ILE A 375 -8.38 1.75 12.05
CA ILE A 375 -9.76 1.32 11.86
C ILE A 375 -10.49 1.23 13.20
N GLU A 376 -9.82 0.77 14.26
CA GLU A 376 -10.44 0.51 15.56
C GLU A 376 -10.59 1.76 16.43
N LYS A 377 -9.53 2.56 16.50
CA LYS A 377 -9.36 3.64 17.49
C LYS A 377 -9.44 5.03 16.84
N GLY A 378 -9.41 5.11 15.52
CA GLY A 378 -9.57 6.34 14.76
C GLY A 378 -8.30 7.19 14.63
N ASN A 379 -8.48 8.45 14.27
CA ASN A 379 -7.42 9.30 13.73
C ASN A 379 -6.35 9.70 14.78
N ASP A 380 -6.76 9.94 16.03
CA ASP A 380 -5.85 10.43 17.07
C ASP A 380 -4.74 9.41 17.38
N VAL A 381 -5.11 8.14 17.54
CA VAL A 381 -4.16 7.04 17.76
C VAL A 381 -3.34 6.76 16.49
N ALA A 382 -3.95 6.87 15.31
CA ALA A 382 -3.23 6.70 14.05
C ALA A 382 -2.13 7.76 13.86
N LYS A 383 -2.37 8.99 14.34
CA LYS A 383 -1.39 10.07 14.31
C LYS A 383 -0.19 9.79 15.20
N GLU A 384 -0.41 9.29 16.42
CA GLU A 384 0.68 8.89 17.33
C GLU A 384 1.57 7.80 16.70
N HIS A 385 0.97 6.75 16.15
CA HIS A 385 1.73 5.71 15.45
C HIS A 385 2.47 6.25 14.23
N TRP A 386 1.88 7.21 13.51
CA TRP A 386 2.54 7.84 12.38
C TRP A 386 3.77 8.65 12.80
N GLU A 387 3.69 9.40 13.89
CA GLU A 387 4.83 10.15 14.43
C GLU A 387 5.97 9.18 14.80
N GLN A 388 5.66 8.06 15.46
CA GLN A 388 6.64 7.01 15.76
C GLN A 388 7.26 6.38 14.49
N LEU A 389 6.46 6.15 13.44
CA LEU A 389 6.96 5.66 12.15
C LEU A 389 7.89 6.65 11.49
N ASN A 390 7.51 7.93 11.46
CA ASN A 390 8.30 8.98 10.86
C ASN A 390 9.65 9.14 11.58
N ASP A 391 9.66 9.14 12.90
CA ASP A 391 10.88 9.21 13.70
C ASP A 391 11.78 8.00 13.44
N THR A 392 11.21 6.80 13.42
CA THR A 392 11.95 5.57 13.11
C THR A 392 12.51 5.60 11.69
N ALA A 393 11.74 6.09 10.72
CA ALA A 393 12.19 6.22 9.34
C ALA A 393 13.35 7.22 9.20
N GLN A 394 13.27 8.37 9.87
CA GLN A 394 14.37 9.34 9.90
C GLN A 394 15.63 8.73 10.49
N MET A 395 15.51 8.01 11.61
CA MET A 395 16.61 7.28 12.21
C MET A 395 17.24 6.26 11.24
N ILE A 396 16.43 5.52 10.47
CA ILE A 396 16.95 4.58 9.46
C ILE A 396 17.73 5.34 8.38
N LEU A 397 17.16 6.42 7.85
CA LEU A 397 17.78 7.24 6.79
C LEU A 397 19.08 7.89 7.25
N GLU A 398 19.15 8.36 8.50
CA GLU A 398 20.37 8.91 9.10
C GLU A 398 21.44 7.84 9.30
N ALA A 399 21.07 6.66 9.81
CA ALA A 399 22.01 5.54 9.94
C ALA A 399 22.56 5.11 8.58
N TRP A 400 21.69 5.10 7.56
CA TRP A 400 22.10 4.78 6.20
C TRP A 400 22.97 5.87 5.58
N SER A 401 22.67 7.15 5.74
CA SER A 401 23.40 8.25 5.09
C SER A 401 24.88 8.28 5.49
N VAL A 402 25.17 8.10 6.79
CA VAL A 402 26.53 8.00 7.34
C VAL A 402 27.34 6.90 6.64
N VAL A 403 26.71 5.76 6.38
CA VAL A 403 27.35 4.60 5.76
C VAL A 403 27.41 4.73 4.25
N SER A 404 26.36 5.28 3.63
CA SER A 404 26.29 5.50 2.19
C SER A 404 27.38 6.46 1.73
N ASP A 405 27.71 7.48 2.53
CA ASP A 405 28.76 8.45 2.19
C ASP A 405 30.14 7.82 2.27
N ASP A 406 30.41 7.00 3.28
CA ASP A 406 31.64 6.23 3.39
C ASP A 406 31.78 5.19 2.27
N VAL A 407 30.67 4.53 1.91
CA VAL A 407 30.63 3.56 0.80
C VAL A 407 30.80 4.27 -0.55
N LYS A 408 30.16 5.43 -0.77
CA LYS A 408 30.32 6.25 -1.98
C LYS A 408 31.73 6.79 -2.11
N ARG A 409 32.34 7.29 -1.03
CA ARG A 409 33.75 7.69 -1.00
C ARG A 409 34.65 6.51 -1.34
N LYS A 410 34.45 5.35 -0.73
CA LYS A 410 35.21 4.13 -1.06
C LYS A 410 34.99 3.68 -2.51
N ARG A 411 33.77 3.75 -3.05
CA ARG A 411 33.46 3.46 -4.47
C ARG A 411 34.15 4.45 -5.41
N MET A 412 34.17 5.75 -5.10
CA MET A 412 34.92 6.75 -5.87
C MET A 412 36.42 6.47 -5.81
N CYS A 413 36.96 6.11 -4.64
CA CYS A 413 38.36 5.72 -4.50
C CYS A 413 38.69 4.43 -5.27
N VAL A 414 37.82 3.42 -5.26
CA VAL A 414 37.99 2.14 -6.00
C VAL A 414 37.79 2.34 -7.50
N GLY A 415 36.86 3.18 -7.94
CA GLY A 415 36.68 3.57 -9.34
C GLY A 415 37.89 4.35 -9.86
N ASN A 416 38.39 5.30 -9.08
CA ASN A 416 39.64 6.00 -9.39
C ASN A 416 40.85 5.06 -9.35
N LEU A 417 40.87 4.04 -8.46
CA LEU A 417 41.90 3.00 -8.44
C LEU A 417 41.79 2.08 -9.66
N LEU A 418 40.57 1.77 -10.12
CA LEU A 418 40.31 0.98 -11.33
C LEU A 418 40.71 1.74 -12.60
N ASP A 419 40.52 3.05 -12.63
CA ASP A 419 41.03 3.91 -13.72
C ASP A 419 42.55 4.10 -13.63
N LEU A 420 43.13 4.21 -12.43
CA LEU A 420 44.59 4.20 -12.22
C LEU A 420 45.22 2.86 -12.60
N THR A 421 44.56 1.73 -12.33
CA THR A 421 45.04 0.38 -12.68
C THR A 421 44.80 0.03 -14.14
N LYS A 422 43.73 0.54 -14.77
CA LYS A 422 43.55 0.49 -16.24
C LYS A 422 44.54 1.37 -16.99
N SER A 423 44.97 2.50 -16.42
CA SER A 423 45.89 3.42 -17.09
C SER A 423 47.37 3.18 -16.80
N ARG A 424 47.77 2.60 -15.65
CA ARG A 424 49.18 2.28 -15.35
C ARG A 424 49.33 1.11 -14.36
N LEU A 425 49.11 -0.12 -14.82
CA LEU A 425 49.83 -1.29 -14.27
C LEU A 425 51.04 -1.56 -15.17
N PHE A 426 52.21 -1.19 -14.65
CA PHE A 426 53.51 -1.09 -15.32
C PHE A 426 54.16 -2.45 -15.68
N ILE A 427 53.36 -3.50 -15.87
CA ILE A 427 53.82 -4.80 -16.36
C ILE A 427 52.84 -5.25 -17.43
N THR A 428 53.10 -4.80 -18.65
CA THR A 428 52.45 -5.37 -19.82
C THR A 428 52.98 -6.80 -20.02
N ARG A 429 52.22 -7.68 -20.69
CA ARG A 429 52.66 -9.05 -21.03
C ARG A 429 54.11 -9.10 -21.55
N PRO A 430 54.60 -8.17 -22.40
CA PRO A 430 55.99 -8.12 -22.83
C PRO A 430 57.01 -7.96 -21.68
N THR A 431 56.72 -7.16 -20.65
CA THR A 431 57.64 -6.95 -19.51
C THR A 431 57.72 -8.18 -18.62
N PHE A 432 56.61 -8.91 -18.44
CA PHE A 432 56.63 -10.20 -17.75
C PHE A 432 57.44 -11.25 -18.52
N TYR A 433 57.27 -11.33 -19.85
CA TYR A 433 58.07 -12.24 -20.68
C TYR A 433 59.55 -11.87 -20.71
N LEU A 434 59.89 -10.57 -20.66
CA LEU A 434 61.27 -10.10 -20.56
C LEU A 434 61.92 -10.51 -19.23
N ILE A 435 61.23 -10.30 -18.10
CA ILE A 435 61.74 -10.70 -16.79
C ILE A 435 61.90 -12.22 -16.72
N LEU A 436 60.93 -12.97 -17.25
CA LEU A 436 60.99 -14.42 -17.33
C LEU A 436 62.13 -14.90 -18.23
N SER A 437 62.40 -14.23 -19.35
CA SER A 437 63.52 -14.59 -20.24
C SER A 437 64.86 -14.30 -19.59
N ILE A 438 65.02 -13.18 -18.90
CA ILE A 438 66.24 -12.85 -18.15
C ILE A 438 66.50 -13.91 -17.07
N PHE A 439 65.45 -14.31 -16.34
CA PHE A 439 65.56 -15.34 -15.31
C PHE A 439 65.90 -16.72 -15.88
N ALA A 440 65.27 -17.10 -17.00
CA ALA A 440 65.56 -18.35 -17.70
C ALA A 440 66.99 -18.37 -18.28
N SER A 441 67.45 -17.26 -18.85
CA SER A 441 68.82 -17.11 -19.35
C SER A 441 69.85 -17.19 -18.23
N LEU A 442 69.61 -16.56 -17.08
CA LEU A 442 70.51 -16.66 -15.91
C LEU A 442 70.58 -18.08 -15.35
N MET A 443 69.45 -18.80 -15.31
CA MET A 443 69.41 -20.20 -14.86
C MET A 443 70.12 -21.13 -15.83
N LEU A 444 69.95 -20.94 -17.15
CA LEU A 444 70.69 -21.67 -18.18
C LEU A 444 72.19 -21.38 -18.07
N PHE A 445 72.58 -20.12 -17.90
CA PHE A 445 73.98 -19.73 -17.75
C PHE A 445 74.59 -20.37 -16.51
N HIS A 446 73.88 -20.36 -15.39
CA HIS A 446 74.33 -20.98 -14.15
C HIS A 446 74.45 -22.50 -14.27
N TYR A 447 73.49 -23.17 -14.92
CA TYR A 447 73.53 -24.60 -15.18
C TYR A 447 74.72 -24.98 -16.09
N SER A 448 74.91 -24.26 -17.19
CA SER A 448 76.03 -24.45 -18.10
C SER A 448 77.38 -24.23 -17.40
N PHE A 449 77.52 -23.19 -16.57
CA PHE A 449 78.76 -22.93 -15.84
C PHE A 449 79.08 -23.98 -14.78
N LYS A 450 78.05 -24.57 -14.18
CA LYS A 450 78.20 -25.60 -13.12
C LYS A 450 78.51 -26.98 -13.69
N HIS A 451 78.12 -27.26 -14.93
CA HIS A 451 78.29 -28.58 -15.57
C HIS A 451 79.28 -28.60 -16.75
N MET A 452 79.70 -27.46 -17.30
CA MET A 452 80.83 -27.40 -18.22
C MET A 452 82.12 -27.34 -17.43
N ASN A 453 83.01 -28.31 -17.66
CA ASN A 453 84.33 -28.35 -17.06
C ASN A 453 85.20 -27.28 -17.75
N PRO A 454 85.54 -26.13 -17.11
CA PRO A 454 86.11 -24.98 -17.80
C PRO A 454 87.45 -25.27 -18.47
N LYS A 455 88.18 -26.30 -18.01
CA LYS A 455 89.43 -26.78 -18.62
C LYS A 455 89.25 -27.35 -20.04
N VAL A 456 88.10 -27.95 -20.35
CA VAL A 456 87.87 -28.56 -21.68
C VAL A 456 87.59 -27.48 -22.72
N VAL A 457 86.79 -26.48 -22.38
CA VAL A 457 86.39 -25.38 -23.28
C VAL A 457 87.55 -24.43 -23.57
N VAL A 458 88.39 -24.14 -22.57
CA VAL A 458 89.59 -23.30 -22.76
C VAL A 458 90.63 -24.02 -23.63
N ASN A 459 90.82 -25.33 -23.48
CA ASN A 459 91.73 -26.10 -24.34
C ASN A 459 91.25 -26.25 -25.79
N THR A 460 89.93 -26.19 -26.05
CA THR A 460 89.41 -26.24 -27.45
C THR A 460 89.47 -24.88 -28.14
N LEU A 461 89.43 -23.77 -27.39
CA LEU A 461 89.48 -22.41 -27.94
C LEU A 461 90.92 -21.87 -28.09
N LEU A 462 91.89 -22.45 -27.38
CA LEU A 462 93.31 -22.01 -27.38
C LEU A 462 94.26 -22.94 -28.15
N THR A 463 93.79 -24.03 -28.76
CA THR A 463 94.61 -24.80 -29.70
C THR A 463 94.85 -23.99 -30.96
N GLU A 464 96.09 -23.55 -31.18
CA GLU A 464 96.55 -22.95 -32.43
C GLU A 464 96.25 -23.89 -33.61
N PRO A 465 95.83 -23.36 -34.78
CA PRO A 465 95.71 -24.18 -35.97
C PRO A 465 97.10 -24.66 -36.37
N SER A 466 97.31 -25.97 -36.40
CA SER A 466 98.53 -26.57 -36.92
C SER A 466 98.68 -26.21 -38.40
N THR A 467 99.58 -25.28 -38.71
CA THR A 467 100.14 -25.12 -40.04
C THR A 467 100.98 -26.34 -40.36
N ILE A 468 100.51 -27.19 -41.28
CA ILE A 468 101.37 -28.14 -42.00
C ILE A 468 101.04 -28.02 -43.49
N LEU A 469 102.12 -27.89 -44.26
CA LEU A 469 102.21 -27.86 -45.72
C LEU A 469 101.35 -28.91 -46.45
#